data_AF-A0A8C4R6B8-F1
#
_entry.id   AF-A0A8C4R6B8-F1
#
_cell.length_a   1.000
_cell.length_b   1.000
_cell.length_c   1.000
_cell.angle_alpha   90.00
_cell.angle_beta   90.00
_cell.angle_gamma   90.00
#
_symmetry.space_group_name_H-M   'P 1'
#
loop_
_entity.id
_entity.type
_entity.pdbx_description
1 polymer ?
#
loop_
_entity_poly.entity_id
_entity_poly.type
_entity_poly.pdbx_seq_one_letter_code
_entity_poly.pdbx_strand_id
1 'polypeptide(L)' 'MNRKQLKKALHRAGYTIISGLEEQVIRQYFDVRNGMHFDDFICCLLHLEALSEAFKLLTRGEMGYPAEREWVKTILFC' A
#
# COMPACT_ATOMS: atom_id res chain seq x y z
N MET A 1 6.14 -1.85 15.58
CA MET A 1 5.34 -0.62 15.41
C MET A 1 3.88 -0.94 15.65
N ASN A 2 3.16 -0.14 16.46
CA ASN A 2 1.74 -0.36 16.73
C ASN A 2 0.82 0.41 15.75
N ARG A 3 -0.48 0.09 15.72
CA ARG A 3 -1.45 0.66 14.75
C ARG A 3 -1.47 2.19 14.72
N LYS A 4 -1.44 2.84 15.89
CA LYS A 4 -1.44 4.32 15.98
C LYS A 4 -0.16 4.93 15.39
N GLN A 5 0.98 4.26 15.58
CA GLN A 5 2.26 4.69 15.01
C GLN A 5 2.29 4.51 13.49
N LEU A 6 1.76 3.40 12.97
CA LEU A 6 1.65 3.16 11.52
C LEU A 6 0.85 4.27 10.84
N LYS A 7 -0.35 4.59 11.34
CA LYS A 7 -1.21 5.63 10.76
C LYS A 7 -0.49 6.98 10.69
N LYS A 8 0.23 7.34 11.76
CA LYS A 8 1.02 8.56 11.83
C LYS A 8 2.22 8.54 10.86
N ALA A 9 2.88 7.40 10.70
CA ALA A 9 4.03 7.25 9.80
C ALA A 9 3.60 7.39 8.33
N LEU A 10 2.55 6.69 7.92
CA LEU A 10 1.99 6.78 6.57
C LEU A 10 1.51 8.20 6.24
N HIS A 11 0.84 8.87 7.18
CA HIS A 11 0.43 10.27 6.98
C HIS A 11 1.63 11.21 6.82
N ARG A 12 2.70 11.01 7.61
CA ARG A 12 3.95 11.79 7.48
C ARG A 12 4.69 11.52 6.17
N ALA A 13 4.56 10.33 5.60
CA ALA A 13 5.11 9.98 4.30
C ALA A 13 4.28 10.52 3.12
N GLY A 14 3.21 11.26 3.38
CA GLY A 14 2.37 11.88 2.34
C GLY A 14 1.25 10.99 1.81
N TYR A 15 1.03 9.80 2.39
CA TYR A 15 -0.08 8.94 2.00
C TYR A 15 -1.39 9.38 2.67
N THR A 16 -2.41 9.63 1.86
CA THR A 16 -3.79 9.78 2.32
C THR A 16 -4.43 8.40 2.41
N ILE A 17 -4.42 7.80 3.60
CA ILE A 17 -5.01 6.47 3.80
C ILE A 17 -6.54 6.59 3.74
N ILE A 18 -7.14 6.03 2.68
CA ILE A 18 -8.59 5.88 2.58
C ILE A 18 -9.05 4.88 3.65
N SER A 19 -10.22 5.12 4.25
CA SER A 19 -10.81 4.20 5.24
C SER A 19 -10.82 2.77 4.70
N GLY A 20 -10.14 1.86 5.41
CA GLY A 20 -10.01 0.44 5.04
C GLY A 20 -8.61 0.00 4.61
N LEU A 21 -7.79 0.88 4.01
CA LEU A 21 -6.41 0.53 3.61
C LEU A 21 -5.52 0.25 4.84
N GLU A 22 -5.75 0.98 5.94
CA GLU A 22 -5.08 0.72 7.23
C GLU A 22 -5.32 -0.72 7.71
N GLU A 23 -6.54 -1.23 7.59
CA GLU A 23 -6.88 -2.60 8.00
C GLU A 23 -6.25 -3.66 7.12
N GLN A 24 -6.14 -3.40 5.81
CA GLN A 24 -5.46 -4.31 4.88
C GLN A 24 -3.96 -4.39 5.19
N VAL A 25 -3.31 -3.24 5.41
CA VAL A 25 -1.89 -3.19 5.80
C VAL A 25 -1.68 -3.93 7.14
N ILE A 26 -2.55 -3.72 8.12
CA ILE A 26 -2.48 -4.43 9.40
C ILE A 26 -2.65 -5.94 9.20
N ARG A 27 -3.62 -6.39 8.40
CA ARG A 27 -3.83 -7.83 8.17
C ARG A 27 -2.64 -8.52 7.49
N GLN A 28 -1.95 -7.80 6.62
CA GLN A 28 -0.94 -8.40 5.74
C GLN A 28 0.48 -8.29 6.31
N TYR A 29 0.77 -7.27 7.12
CA TYR A 29 2.13 -6.97 7.58
C TYR A 29 2.28 -6.86 9.11
N PHE A 30 1.21 -7.03 9.91
CA PHE A 30 1.37 -7.12 11.37
C PHE A 30 1.54 -8.58 11.80
N ASP A 31 2.58 -8.84 12.58
CA ASP A 31 2.60 -10.02 13.45
C ASP A 31 1.54 -9.85 14.55
N VAL A 32 0.73 -10.89 14.73
CA VAL A 32 -0.32 -11.02 15.74
C VAL A 32 0.20 -10.75 17.16
N ARG A 33 1.49 -11.00 17.42
CA ARG A 33 2.10 -10.84 18.76
C ARG A 33 2.92 -9.57 18.91
N ASN A 34 3.65 -9.16 17.87
CA ASN A 34 4.69 -8.12 17.98
C ASN A 34 4.35 -6.82 17.22
N GLY A 35 3.21 -6.78 16.52
CA GLY A 35 2.89 -5.69 15.60
C GLY A 35 3.74 -5.75 14.34
N MET A 36 3.94 -4.63 13.66
CA MET A 36 4.73 -4.58 12.42
C MET A 36 6.21 -4.34 12.72
N HIS A 37 7.11 -5.18 12.21
CA HIS A 37 8.55 -4.94 12.31
C HIS A 37 8.98 -3.85 11.32
N PHE A 38 10.22 -3.35 11.45
CA PHE A 38 10.68 -2.23 10.61
C PHE A 38 10.86 -2.64 9.16
N ASP A 39 11.41 -3.82 8.91
CA ASP A 39 11.49 -4.47 7.61
C ASP A 39 10.10 -4.67 6.98
N ASP A 40 9.12 -5.16 7.74
CA ASP A 40 7.73 -5.26 7.27
C ASP A 40 7.15 -3.91 6.86
N PHE A 41 7.47 -2.86 7.62
CA PHE A 41 7.04 -1.49 7.30
C PHE A 41 7.69 -0.98 6.01
N ILE A 42 8.99 -1.19 5.82
CA ILE A 42 9.69 -0.80 4.59
C ILE A 42 9.15 -1.58 3.38
N CYS A 43 8.94 -2.90 3.52
CA CYS A 43 8.31 -3.73 2.49
C CYS A 43 6.91 -3.21 2.13
N CYS A 44 6.10 -2.87 3.12
CA CYS A 44 4.78 -2.28 2.90
C CYS A 44 4.86 -0.96 2.12
N LEU A 45 5.81 -0.07 2.45
CA LEU A 45 5.97 1.20 1.75
C LEU A 45 6.40 1.00 0.29
N LEU A 46 7.40 0.15 0.06
CA LEU A 46 7.88 -0.17 -1.29
C LEU A 46 6.77 -0.78 -2.15
N HIS A 47 5.98 -1.68 -1.57
CA HIS A 47 4.85 -2.29 -2.28
C HIS A 47 3.76 -1.25 -2.60
N LEU A 48 3.41 -0.37 -1.66
CA LEU A 48 2.45 0.71 -1.92
C LEU A 48 2.94 1.71 -2.98
N GLU A 49 4.23 2.02 -2.98
CA GLU A 49 4.86 2.87 -4.00
C GLU A 49 4.81 2.21 -5.38
N ALA A 50 5.20 0.93 -5.48
CA ALA A 50 5.13 0.17 -6.72
C ALA A 50 3.71 0.09 -7.29
N LEU A 51 2.70 -0.19 -6.44
CA LEU A 51 1.30 -0.20 -6.84
C LEU A 51 0.81 1.19 -7.29
N SER A 52 1.26 2.26 -6.63
CA SER A 52 0.90 3.63 -7.02
C SER A 52 1.46 3.98 -8.39
N GLU A 53 2.74 3.66 -8.65
CA GLU A 53 3.37 3.90 -9.95
C GLU A 53 2.76 3.04 -11.06
N ALA A 54 2.52 1.75 -10.79
CA ALA A 54 1.79 0.86 -11.70
C ALA A 54 0.41 1.42 -12.06
N PHE A 55 -0.33 1.91 -11.08
CA PHE A 55 -1.64 2.50 -11.30
C PHE A 55 -1.57 3.77 -12.18
N LYS A 56 -0.61 4.67 -11.93
CA LYS A 56 -0.40 5.87 -12.75
C LYS A 56 -0.02 5.52 -14.19
N LEU A 57 0.86 4.54 -14.37
CA LEU A 57 1.30 4.09 -15.70
C LEU A 57 0.13 3.52 -16.51
N LEU A 58 -0.72 2.70 -15.88
CA LEU A 58 -1.86 2.08 -16.55
C LEU A 58 -3.00 3.06 -16.82
N THR A 59 -3.15 4.12 -16.00
CA THR A 59 -4.17 5.15 -16.21
C THR A 59 -3.71 6.27 -17.15
N ARG A 60 -2.43 6.33 -17.54
CA ARG A 60 -1.84 7.30 -18.49
C ARG A 60 -2.22 8.77 -18.23
N GLY A 61 -2.55 9.12 -17.00
CA GLY A 61 -2.96 10.49 -16.63
C GLY A 61 -4.43 10.84 -16.91
N GLU A 62 -5.26 9.89 -17.33
CA GLU A 62 -6.72 10.08 -17.39
C GLU A 62 -7.35 9.76 -16.04
N MET A 63 -8.37 10.55 -15.66
CA MET A 63 -9.17 10.28 -14.47
C MET A 63 -10.01 9.01 -14.70
N GLY A 64 -9.46 7.85 -14.36
CA GLY A 64 -10.08 6.56 -14.62
C GLY A 64 -9.43 5.40 -13.88
N TYR A 65 -10.01 4.20 -14.06
CA TYR A 65 -9.46 2.95 -13.53
C TYR A 65 -8.73 2.19 -14.64
N PRO A 66 -7.62 1.50 -14.33
CA PRO A 66 -6.94 0.66 -15.30
C PRO A 66 -7.85 -0.48 -15.75
N ALA A 67 -7.67 -0.94 -17.00
CA ALA A 67 -8.38 -2.12 -17.48
C ALA A 67 -8.06 -3.33 -16.59
N GLU A 68 -9.09 -4.06 -16.13
CA GLU A 68 -8.96 -5.15 -15.16
C GLU A 68 -7.86 -6.17 -15.55
N ARG A 69 -7.82 -6.56 -16.83
CA ARG A 69 -6.82 -7.53 -17.33
C ARG A 69 -5.38 -7.02 -17.23
N GLU A 70 -5.16 -5.74 -17.44
CA GLU A 70 -3.83 -5.14 -17.36
C GLU A 70 -3.45 -4.90 -15.90
N TRP A 71 -4.39 -4.47 -15.08
CA TRP A 71 -4.22 -4.31 -13.65
C TRP A 71 -3.82 -5.63 -12.97
N VAL A 72 -4.57 -6.70 -13.18
CA VAL A 72 -4.30 -8.02 -12.60
C VAL A 72 -2.92 -8.53 -13.00
N LYS A 73 -2.52 -8.36 -14.27
CA LYS A 73 -1.17 -8.74 -14.73
C LYS A 73 -0.09 -7.97 -14.00
N THR A 74 -0.26 -6.67 -13.79
CA THR A 74 0.77 -5.83 -13.17
C THR A 74 0.91 -6.12 -11.68
N ILE A 75 -0.19 -6.26 -10.93
CA ILE A 75 -0.13 -6.49 -9.48
C ILE A 75 0.33 -7.91 -9.10
N LEU A 76 0.20 -8.89 -9.99
CA LEU A 76 0.67 -10.26 -9.72
C LEU A 76 2.20 -10.36 -9.64
N PHE A 77 2.92 -9.35 -10.14
CA PHE A 77 4.38 -9.29 -10.14
C PHE A 77 4.95 -8.15 -9.29
N CYS A 78 4.10 -7.43 -8.53
CA CYS A 78 4.49 -6.45 -7.52
C CYS A 78 4.47 -7.09 -6.11
#